data_AF-A0A496S988-F1
#
_entry.id   AF-A0A496S988-F1
#
_cell.length_a   1.000
_cell.length_b   1.000
_cell.length_c   1.000
_cell.angle_alpha   90.00
_cell.angle_beta   90.00
_cell.angle_gamma   90.00
#
_symmetry.space_group_name_H-M   'P 1'
#
loop_
_entity.id
_entity.type
_entity.pdbx_description
1 polymer ?
#
loop_
_entity_poly.entity_id
_entity_poly.type
_entity_poly.pdbx_seq_one_letter_code
_entity_poly.pdbx_strand_id
1 'polypeptide(L)'
;MKVISILNQKGGCSKTTTAVNLSYALAKNNYPTLVIDFDPQAHTTFCLGISSNKGICEVMENFLAQKSIPWQECIVKREENLFVLPASIGLTSMEHKLAEREDKLFILYKILNSSTLAYQYCIVDCPPNLGLLSLNALIGGNFLIIPFTVCDLSLQGITILNQIIEMMKKNLPIHQDIFYLLTQYNKRFHHSNQFLERARNSLKDRLLKTIIRTNVALKEASSLGKSIFEHKPRSRGACDYQNLAQEIINLTQEVEWANFFFKGNNFKEVYVVGDFTKWQKEEKFRMKKIDWETWSISVPLKKGKYCYKFFADQTWLKDPFNVHEEDDSFGGKNSVLVIK
;
A
#
# COMPACT_ATOMS: atom_id res chain seq x y z
N MET A 1 9.30 6.17 -5.62
CA MET A 1 8.59 4.90 -5.87
C MET A 1 8.20 4.29 -4.52
N LYS A 2 6.97 3.79 -4.36
CA LYS A 2 6.50 3.04 -3.19
C LYS A 2 6.42 1.55 -3.57
N VAL A 3 7.20 0.72 -2.90
CA VAL A 3 7.28 -0.73 -3.14
C VAL A 3 6.30 -1.45 -2.23
N ILE A 4 5.38 -2.22 -2.82
CA ILE A 4 4.33 -2.96 -2.13
C ILE A 4 4.49 -4.44 -2.44
N SER A 5 4.92 -5.21 -1.45
CA SER A 5 5.10 -6.65 -1.57
C SER A 5 3.80 -7.38 -1.20
N ILE A 6 3.38 -8.34 -2.02
CA ILE A 6 2.19 -9.17 -1.80
C ILE A 6 2.65 -10.56 -1.35
N LEU A 7 2.52 -10.87 -0.06
CA LEU A 7 3.10 -12.08 0.52
C LEU A 7 2.13 -12.85 1.40
N ASN A 8 2.19 -14.18 1.31
CA ASN A 8 1.58 -15.11 2.24
C ASN A 8 2.20 -16.50 1.98
N GLN A 9 2.62 -17.19 3.05
CA GLN A 9 3.14 -18.56 3.00
C GLN A 9 2.09 -19.58 2.51
N LYS A 10 0.79 -19.28 2.62
CA LYS A 10 -0.25 -20.17 2.13
C LYS A 10 -0.50 -19.95 0.63
N GLY A 11 -0.53 -21.06 -0.12
CA GLY A 11 -1.00 -21.09 -1.51
C GLY A 11 -2.50 -20.77 -1.61
N GLY A 12 -2.94 -20.19 -2.72
CA GLY A 12 -4.38 -19.97 -2.99
C GLY A 12 -5.03 -18.81 -2.23
N CYS A 13 -4.27 -17.95 -1.53
CA CYS A 13 -4.78 -16.77 -0.83
C CYS A 13 -5.00 -15.54 -1.72
N SER A 14 -5.03 -15.70 -3.05
CA SER A 14 -5.25 -14.60 -4.01
C SER A 14 -4.09 -13.59 -4.10
N LYS A 15 -2.83 -14.00 -3.88
CA LYS A 15 -1.63 -13.14 -4.02
C LYS A 15 -1.48 -12.57 -5.43
N THR A 16 -1.25 -13.43 -6.41
CA THR A 16 -1.18 -13.10 -7.84
C THR A 16 -2.42 -12.36 -8.32
N THR A 17 -3.62 -12.83 -7.96
CA THR A 17 -4.87 -12.12 -8.31
C THR A 17 -4.87 -10.69 -7.76
N THR A 18 -4.35 -10.48 -6.56
CA THR A 18 -4.22 -9.15 -5.96
C THR A 18 -3.14 -8.34 -6.66
N ALA A 19 -1.95 -8.91 -6.91
CA ALA A 19 -0.87 -8.21 -7.60
C ALA A 19 -1.30 -7.70 -8.98
N VAL A 20 -1.94 -8.56 -9.77
CA VAL A 20 -2.47 -8.24 -11.11
C VAL A 20 -3.54 -7.15 -11.07
N ASN A 21 -4.56 -7.30 -10.22
CA ASN A 21 -5.69 -6.39 -10.28
C ASN A 21 -5.45 -5.07 -9.51
N LEU A 22 -4.67 -5.10 -8.42
CA LEU A 22 -4.27 -3.87 -7.74
C LEU A 22 -3.38 -3.01 -8.63
N SER A 23 -2.39 -3.59 -9.30
CA SER A 23 -1.51 -2.84 -10.20
C SER A 23 -2.27 -2.21 -11.37
N TYR A 24 -3.19 -2.96 -11.98
CA TYR A 24 -4.05 -2.44 -13.05
C TYR A 24 -4.94 -1.29 -12.55
N ALA A 25 -5.51 -1.43 -11.35
CA ALA A 25 -6.33 -0.38 -10.74
C ALA A 25 -5.50 0.89 -10.46
N LEU A 26 -4.27 0.76 -9.94
CA LEU A 26 -3.37 1.90 -9.73
C LEU A 26 -3.00 2.60 -11.04
N ALA A 27 -2.66 1.83 -12.08
CA ALA A 27 -2.36 2.35 -13.41
C ALA A 27 -3.55 3.11 -14.02
N LYS A 28 -4.78 2.59 -13.88
CA LYS A 28 -6.01 3.27 -14.30
C LYS A 28 -6.30 4.58 -13.55
N ASN A 29 -5.75 4.75 -12.35
CA ASN A 29 -5.81 6.01 -11.60
C ASN A 29 -4.64 6.95 -11.95
N ASN A 30 -3.98 6.76 -13.10
CA ASN A 30 -2.87 7.55 -13.60
C ASN A 30 -1.60 7.51 -12.73
N TYR A 31 -1.41 6.44 -11.96
CA TYR A 31 -0.16 6.22 -11.25
C TYR A 31 0.72 5.24 -12.04
N PRO A 32 1.87 5.68 -12.59
CA PRO A 32 2.83 4.79 -13.24
C PRO A 32 3.23 3.66 -12.27
N THR A 33 2.89 2.44 -12.66
CA THR A 33 2.98 1.25 -11.82
C THR A 33 3.82 0.18 -12.51
N LEU A 34 4.86 -0.27 -11.83
CA LEU A 34 5.62 -1.47 -12.18
C LEU A 34 5.09 -2.67 -11.40
N VAL A 35 5.00 -3.82 -12.05
CA VAL A 35 4.75 -5.11 -11.42
C VAL A 35 5.96 -5.99 -11.61
N ILE A 36 6.52 -6.51 -10.53
CA ILE A 36 7.57 -7.53 -10.55
C ILE A 36 6.91 -8.85 -10.19
N ASP A 37 6.86 -9.76 -11.15
CA ASP A 37 6.55 -11.14 -10.85
C ASP A 37 7.82 -11.75 -10.23
N PHE A 38 7.75 -12.12 -8.94
CA PHE A 38 8.90 -12.62 -8.19
C PHE A 38 8.72 -14.07 -7.75
N ASP A 39 7.74 -14.76 -8.34
CA ASP A 39 7.49 -16.18 -8.17
C ASP A 39 8.05 -16.95 -9.38
N PRO A 40 8.91 -17.97 -9.20
CA PRO A 40 9.38 -18.82 -10.30
C PRO A 40 8.27 -19.47 -11.13
N GLN A 41 7.05 -19.59 -10.59
CA GLN A 41 5.89 -20.10 -11.32
C GLN A 41 5.31 -19.10 -12.35
N ALA A 42 5.77 -17.85 -12.34
CA ALA A 42 5.41 -16.81 -13.29
C ALA A 42 3.89 -16.59 -13.46
N HIS A 43 3.12 -16.79 -12.39
CA HIS A 43 1.66 -16.70 -12.46
C HIS A 43 1.17 -15.28 -12.77
N THR A 44 1.86 -14.23 -12.30
CA THR A 44 1.47 -12.84 -12.60
C THR A 44 1.72 -12.53 -14.07
N THR A 45 2.85 -12.98 -14.60
CA THR A 45 3.24 -12.91 -16.01
C THR A 45 2.19 -13.58 -16.89
N PHE A 46 1.82 -14.82 -16.56
CA PHE A 46 0.78 -15.57 -17.27
C PHE A 46 -0.60 -14.89 -17.19
N CYS A 47 -1.03 -14.46 -15.99
CA CYS A 47 -2.33 -13.82 -15.78
C CYS A 47 -2.46 -12.47 -16.50
N LEU A 48 -1.34 -11.82 -16.85
CA LEU A 48 -1.32 -10.60 -17.65
C LEU A 48 -1.21 -10.87 -19.16
N GLY A 49 -1.17 -12.13 -19.58
CA GLY A 49 -1.08 -12.52 -20.99
C GLY A 49 0.26 -12.16 -21.63
N ILE A 50 1.34 -12.13 -20.83
CA ILE A 50 2.67 -11.74 -21.31
C ILE A 50 3.47 -13.00 -21.66
N SER A 51 4.04 -13.00 -22.87
CA SER A 51 5.05 -13.96 -23.31
C SER A 51 6.37 -13.22 -23.53
N SER A 52 7.29 -13.31 -22.58
CA SER A 52 8.63 -12.72 -22.68
C SER A 52 9.68 -13.70 -22.19
N ASN A 53 10.82 -13.73 -22.88
CA ASN A 53 11.99 -14.51 -22.49
C ASN A 53 13.00 -13.68 -21.68
N LYS A 54 12.70 -12.40 -21.43
CA LYS A 54 13.47 -11.49 -20.57
C LYS A 54 12.58 -10.97 -19.44
N GLY A 55 13.15 -10.78 -18.26
CA GLY A 55 12.45 -10.31 -17.08
C GLY A 55 13.36 -10.18 -15.87
N ILE A 56 12.82 -10.41 -14.67
CA ILE A 56 13.54 -10.17 -13.41
C ILE A 56 14.75 -11.11 -13.25
N CYS A 57 14.67 -12.33 -13.80
CA CYS A 57 15.78 -13.29 -13.72
C CYS A 57 17.03 -12.71 -14.40
N GLU A 58 16.89 -12.20 -15.62
CA GLU A 58 17.99 -11.59 -16.38
C GLU A 58 18.48 -10.32 -15.70
N VAL A 59 17.58 -9.47 -15.16
CA VAL A 59 17.99 -8.28 -14.39
C VAL A 59 18.87 -8.67 -13.21
N MET A 60 18.49 -9.71 -12.46
CA MET A 60 19.28 -10.22 -11.34
C MET A 60 20.60 -10.82 -11.80
N GLU A 61 20.62 -11.62 -12.87
CA GLU A 61 21.86 -12.20 -13.41
C GLU A 61 22.85 -11.13 -13.84
N ASN A 62 22.37 -10.09 -14.52
CA ASN A 62 23.23 -8.98 -14.96
C ASN A 62 23.73 -8.16 -13.79
N PHE A 63 22.87 -7.87 -12.80
CA PHE A 63 23.27 -7.20 -11.57
C PHE A 63 24.38 -7.97 -10.85
N LEU A 64 24.22 -9.30 -10.71
CA LEU A 64 25.21 -10.16 -10.06
C LEU A 64 26.52 -10.26 -10.85
N ALA A 65 26.44 -10.24 -12.18
CA ALA A 65 27.59 -10.24 -13.08
C ALA A 65 28.22 -8.85 -13.29
N GLN A 66 27.71 -7.81 -12.62
CA GLN A 66 28.13 -6.41 -12.80
C GLN A 66 28.07 -5.95 -14.27
N LYS A 67 27.12 -6.50 -15.03
CA LYS A 67 26.89 -6.15 -16.43
C LYS A 67 25.88 -5.01 -16.52
N SER A 68 26.16 -4.07 -17.43
CA SER A 68 25.19 -3.04 -17.79
C SER A 68 24.18 -3.65 -18.78
N ILE A 69 23.06 -4.16 -18.26
CA ILE A 69 21.86 -4.36 -19.08
C ILE A 69 20.80 -3.39 -18.57
N PRO A 70 20.31 -2.47 -19.43
CA PRO A 70 19.24 -1.57 -19.05
C PRO A 70 18.00 -2.38 -18.69
N TRP A 71 17.46 -2.14 -17.50
CA TRP A 71 16.20 -2.71 -17.02
C TRP A 71 15.06 -2.60 -18.04
N GLN A 72 15.07 -1.51 -18.80
CA GLN A 72 14.09 -1.16 -19.81
C GLN A 72 13.93 -2.26 -20.87
N GLU A 73 14.99 -3.02 -21.16
CA GLU A 73 14.92 -4.14 -22.12
C GLU A 73 14.21 -5.38 -21.56
N CYS A 74 14.13 -5.50 -20.23
CA CYS A 74 13.48 -6.61 -19.55
C CYS A 74 12.03 -6.28 -19.14
N ILE A 75 11.66 -4.99 -19.21
CA ILE A 75 10.33 -4.50 -18.84
C ILE A 75 9.41 -4.55 -20.06
N VAL A 76 8.24 -5.15 -19.88
CA VAL A 76 7.16 -5.16 -20.86
C VAL A 76 6.13 -4.10 -20.48
N LYS A 77 5.85 -3.15 -21.38
CA LYS A 77 4.71 -2.25 -21.22
C LYS A 77 3.43 -3.04 -21.52
N ARG A 78 2.55 -3.18 -20.53
CA ARG A 78 1.31 -3.95 -20.67
C ARG A 78 0.10 -3.06 -20.99
N GLU A 79 0.04 -1.87 -20.42
CA GLU A 79 -1.02 -0.86 -20.65
C GLU A 79 -0.45 0.55 -20.48
N GLU A 80 -1.29 1.57 -20.67
CA GLU A 80 -0.99 2.91 -20.19
C GLU A 80 -0.72 2.89 -18.68
N ASN A 81 0.40 3.46 -18.26
CA ASN A 81 0.88 3.49 -16.87
C ASN A 81 1.12 2.11 -16.21
N LEU A 82 1.02 0.98 -16.93
CA LEU A 82 1.29 -0.35 -16.38
C LEU A 82 2.45 -1.03 -17.09
N PHE A 83 3.46 -1.38 -16.30
CA PHE A 83 4.69 -2.01 -16.74
C PHE A 83 4.92 -3.27 -15.93
N VAL A 84 5.51 -4.28 -16.56
CA VAL A 84 5.71 -5.59 -15.94
C VAL A 84 7.14 -6.02 -16.15
N LEU A 85 7.77 -6.52 -15.09
CA LEU A 85 9.03 -7.24 -15.13
C LEU A 85 8.67 -8.74 -14.95
N PRO A 86 8.63 -9.51 -16.06
CA PRO A 86 8.15 -10.89 -16.06
C PRO A 86 9.04 -11.81 -15.23
N ALA A 87 8.47 -12.90 -14.74
CA ALA A 87 9.22 -14.00 -14.13
C ALA A 87 9.40 -15.15 -15.12
N SER A 88 10.35 -16.02 -14.80
CA SER A 88 10.55 -17.31 -15.45
C SER A 88 10.98 -18.33 -14.41
N ILE A 89 10.93 -19.62 -14.78
CA ILE A 89 11.43 -20.72 -13.94
C ILE A 89 12.91 -20.56 -13.57
N GLY A 90 13.67 -19.75 -14.32
CA GLY A 90 15.06 -19.40 -14.01
C GLY A 90 15.25 -18.76 -12.63
N LEU A 91 14.19 -18.16 -12.05
CA LEU A 91 14.23 -17.65 -10.68
C LEU A 91 14.54 -18.74 -9.63
N THR A 92 14.21 -20.01 -9.89
CA THR A 92 14.62 -21.12 -9.02
C THR A 92 16.14 -21.27 -8.98
N SER A 93 16.79 -21.25 -10.14
CA SER A 93 18.26 -21.27 -10.22
C SER A 93 18.88 -20.01 -9.64
N MET A 94 18.24 -18.86 -9.82
CA MET A 94 18.66 -17.60 -9.19
C MET A 94 18.64 -17.69 -7.67
N GLU A 95 17.60 -18.28 -7.08
CA GLU A 95 17.51 -18.46 -5.63
C GLU A 95 18.69 -19.26 -5.06
N HIS A 96 19.12 -20.32 -5.76
CA HIS A 96 20.32 -21.06 -5.42
C HIS A 96 21.59 -20.19 -5.51
N LYS A 97 21.76 -19.43 -6.60
CA LYS A 97 22.91 -18.50 -6.76
C LYS A 97 22.94 -17.44 -5.65
N LEU A 98 21.79 -16.95 -5.21
CA LEU A 98 21.69 -16.02 -4.10
C LEU A 98 22.18 -16.66 -2.79
N ALA A 99 21.89 -17.93 -2.53
CA ALA A 99 22.20 -18.57 -1.26
C ALA A 99 23.69 -18.52 -0.89
N GLU A 100 24.56 -18.54 -1.91
CA GLU A 100 26.03 -18.50 -1.80
C GLU A 100 26.60 -17.10 -1.51
N ARG A 101 25.77 -16.05 -1.58
CA ARG A 101 26.20 -14.67 -1.39
C ARG A 101 26.04 -14.18 0.05
N GLU A 102 26.91 -13.26 0.43
CA GLU A 102 26.80 -12.55 1.72
C GLU A 102 25.63 -11.55 1.72
N ASP A 103 25.45 -10.80 0.63
CA ASP A 103 24.42 -9.77 0.49
C ASP A 103 23.08 -10.29 -0.06
N LYS A 104 22.88 -11.61 0.00
CA LYS A 104 21.79 -12.35 -0.66
C LYS A 104 20.37 -11.85 -0.39
N LEU A 105 20.16 -11.18 0.74
CA LEU A 105 18.86 -10.65 1.16
C LEU A 105 18.56 -9.25 0.62
N PHE A 106 19.57 -8.55 0.09
CA PHE A 106 19.49 -7.14 -0.30
C PHE A 106 19.50 -6.93 -1.81
N ILE A 107 19.52 -8.01 -2.61
CA ILE A 107 19.70 -7.93 -4.05
C ILE A 107 18.57 -7.13 -4.69
N LEU A 108 17.29 -7.44 -4.40
CA LEU A 108 16.16 -6.68 -4.95
C LEU A 108 16.17 -5.22 -4.50
N TYR A 109 16.53 -4.93 -3.25
CA TYR A 109 16.67 -3.56 -2.74
C TYR A 109 17.74 -2.78 -3.51
N LYS A 110 18.93 -3.36 -3.71
CA LYS A 110 20.01 -2.71 -4.46
C LYS A 110 19.61 -2.46 -5.92
N ILE A 111 18.99 -3.47 -6.53
CA ILE A 111 18.40 -3.44 -7.86
C ILE A 111 17.43 -2.25 -7.97
N LEU A 112 16.41 -2.15 -7.11
CA LEU A 112 15.41 -1.06 -7.15
C LEU A 112 15.99 0.34 -6.87
N ASN A 113 17.09 0.45 -6.12
CA ASN A 113 17.75 1.74 -5.83
C ASN A 113 18.86 2.11 -6.83
N SER A 114 19.34 1.15 -7.64
CA SER A 114 20.40 1.38 -8.62
C SER A 114 19.92 2.06 -9.90
N SER A 115 18.61 2.13 -10.12
CA SER A 115 18.01 2.69 -11.33
C SER A 115 17.00 3.80 -10.98
N THR A 116 17.07 4.92 -11.70
CA THR A 116 16.05 5.97 -11.63
C THR A 116 14.81 5.50 -12.39
N LEU A 117 13.97 4.70 -11.73
CA LEU A 117 12.72 4.23 -12.31
C LEU A 117 11.62 5.29 -12.12
N ALA A 118 11.00 5.71 -13.22
CA ALA A 118 9.91 6.68 -13.24
C ALA A 118 8.56 6.04 -12.86
N TYR A 119 8.52 5.24 -11.79
CA TYR A 119 7.31 4.60 -11.28
C TYR A 119 6.93 5.15 -9.91
N GLN A 120 5.64 5.44 -9.74
CA GLN A 120 5.09 5.82 -8.45
C GLN A 120 4.92 4.60 -7.56
N TYR A 121 4.41 3.49 -8.11
CA TYR A 121 4.23 2.22 -7.39
C TYR A 121 5.04 1.08 -8.03
N CYS A 122 5.52 0.18 -7.18
CA CYS A 122 6.07 -1.11 -7.59
C CYS A 122 5.38 -2.22 -6.80
N ILE A 123 4.60 -3.06 -7.47
CA ILE A 123 3.95 -4.23 -6.87
C ILE A 123 4.85 -5.45 -7.05
N VAL A 124 5.17 -6.17 -5.98
CA VAL A 124 5.98 -7.39 -6.05
C VAL A 124 5.10 -8.60 -5.67
N ASP A 125 4.87 -9.52 -6.60
CA ASP A 125 4.14 -10.78 -6.34
C ASP A 125 5.13 -11.83 -5.81
N CYS A 126 5.01 -12.18 -4.53
CA CYS A 126 5.97 -13.09 -3.88
C CYS A 126 5.53 -14.56 -3.97
N PRO A 127 6.49 -15.50 -3.96
CA PRO A 127 6.20 -16.93 -3.95
C PRO A 127 5.48 -17.36 -2.66
N PRO A 128 4.82 -18.55 -2.65
CA PRO A 128 4.07 -19.05 -1.51
C PRO A 128 4.96 -19.66 -0.40
N ASN A 129 6.08 -19.02 -0.08
CA ASN A 129 7.00 -19.45 0.97
C ASN A 129 7.75 -18.25 1.54
N LEU A 130 8.62 -18.47 2.54
CA LEU A 130 9.49 -17.45 3.10
C LEU A 130 10.97 -17.71 2.75
N GLY A 131 11.23 -18.06 1.49
CA GLY A 131 12.56 -18.24 0.92
C GLY A 131 13.29 -16.92 0.65
N LEU A 132 14.44 -16.99 -0.03
CA LEU A 132 15.28 -15.82 -0.27
C LEU A 132 14.59 -14.78 -1.16
N LEU A 133 13.77 -15.21 -2.13
CA LEU A 133 13.00 -14.27 -2.96
C LEU A 133 11.98 -13.49 -2.10
N SER A 134 11.20 -14.18 -1.27
CA SER A 134 10.27 -13.53 -0.35
C SER A 134 10.99 -12.59 0.62
N LEU A 135 12.17 -12.96 1.15
CA LEU A 135 12.95 -12.11 2.04
C LEU A 135 13.51 -10.87 1.33
N ASN A 136 13.96 -11.00 0.09
CA ASN A 136 14.37 -9.86 -0.75
C ASN A 136 13.23 -8.87 -0.95
N ALA A 137 12.01 -9.37 -1.19
CA ALA A 137 10.82 -8.53 -1.31
C ALA A 137 10.41 -7.85 0.01
N LEU A 138 10.62 -8.51 1.16
CA LEU A 138 10.37 -7.92 2.48
C LEU A 138 11.36 -6.79 2.83
N ILE A 139 12.63 -6.94 2.46
CA ILE A 139 13.67 -5.93 2.72
C ILE A 139 13.58 -4.79 1.69
N GLY A 140 13.27 -5.09 0.44
CA GLY A 140 13.08 -4.09 -0.61
C GLY A 140 11.73 -3.35 -0.55
N GLY A 141 10.80 -3.79 0.29
CA GLY A 141 9.44 -3.28 0.37
C GLY A 141 9.27 -2.09 1.33
N ASN A 142 8.39 -1.16 0.98
CA ASN A 142 7.89 -0.13 1.90
C ASN A 142 6.59 -0.56 2.59
N PHE A 143 5.77 -1.35 1.89
CA PHE A 143 4.50 -1.85 2.38
C PHE A 143 4.42 -3.35 2.12
N LEU A 144 3.83 -4.07 3.07
CA LEU A 144 3.53 -5.50 2.94
C LEU A 144 2.01 -5.68 2.99
N ILE A 145 1.44 -6.22 1.93
CA ILE A 145 0.04 -6.68 1.95
C ILE A 145 0.06 -8.20 2.09
N ILE A 146 -0.67 -8.71 3.09
CA ILE A 146 -0.87 -10.13 3.34
C ILE A 146 -2.32 -10.50 3.02
N PRO A 147 -2.60 -10.99 1.79
CA PRO A 147 -3.92 -11.51 1.44
C PRO A 147 -4.21 -12.80 2.22
N PHE A 148 -5.40 -12.92 2.80
CA PHE A 148 -5.84 -14.11 3.49
C PHE A 148 -7.31 -14.41 3.19
N THR A 149 -7.73 -15.66 3.41
CA THR A 149 -9.10 -16.12 3.13
C THR A 149 -9.83 -16.48 4.41
N VAL A 150 -11.17 -16.51 4.35
CA VAL A 150 -12.02 -16.99 5.44
C VAL A 150 -11.74 -18.47 5.71
N CYS A 151 -10.89 -18.74 6.69
CA CYS A 151 -10.53 -20.07 7.16
C CYS A 151 -10.00 -19.91 8.59
N ASP A 152 -10.45 -20.74 9.54
CA ASP A 152 -10.07 -20.59 10.95
C ASP A 152 -8.54 -20.68 11.16
N LEU A 153 -7.83 -21.45 10.32
CA LEU A 153 -6.36 -21.53 10.33
C LEU A 153 -5.67 -20.28 9.76
N SER A 154 -6.37 -19.42 9.01
CA SER A 154 -5.76 -18.22 8.40
C SER A 154 -5.27 -17.22 9.44
N LEU A 155 -6.04 -16.99 10.52
CA LEU A 155 -5.62 -16.06 11.58
C LEU A 155 -4.43 -16.62 12.37
N GLN A 156 -4.42 -17.92 12.64
CA GLN A 156 -3.26 -18.58 13.27
C GLN A 156 -2.01 -18.47 12.40
N GLY A 157 -2.13 -18.71 11.09
CA GLY A 157 -1.03 -18.54 10.13
C GLY A 157 -0.51 -17.10 10.09
N ILE A 158 -1.40 -16.11 10.16
CA ILE A 158 -1.02 -14.70 10.28
C ILE A 158 -0.25 -14.43 11.58
N THR A 159 -0.70 -14.98 12.72
CA THR A 159 0.01 -14.84 14.00
C THR A 159 1.44 -15.38 13.92
N ILE A 160 1.62 -16.57 13.34
CA ILE A 160 2.95 -17.18 13.15
C ILE A 160 3.80 -16.32 12.21
N LEU A 161 3.24 -15.87 11.09
CA LEU A 161 3.94 -15.01 10.14
C LEU A 161 4.40 -13.70 10.79
N ASN A 162 3.56 -13.07 11.61
CA ASN A 162 3.94 -11.89 12.39
C ASN A 162 5.11 -12.17 13.32
N GLN A 163 5.07 -13.28 14.06
CA GLN A 163 6.18 -13.64 14.96
C GLN A 163 7.49 -13.79 14.19
N ILE A 164 7.46 -14.44 13.02
CA ILE A 164 8.64 -14.59 12.17
C ILE A 164 9.15 -13.23 11.69
N ILE A 165 8.27 -12.35 11.21
CA ILE A 165 8.65 -11.02 10.74
C ILE A 165 9.25 -10.19 11.89
N GLU A 166 8.65 -10.22 13.08
CA GLU A 166 9.15 -9.51 14.26
C GLU A 166 10.51 -10.05 14.74
N MET A 167 10.74 -11.37 14.63
CA MET A 167 12.08 -11.94 14.87
C MET A 167 13.10 -11.44 13.85
N MET A 168 12.74 -11.38 12.57
CA MET A 168 13.61 -10.90 11.50
C MET A 168 13.96 -9.41 11.64
N LYS A 169 13.00 -8.57 12.04
CA LYS A 169 13.20 -7.14 12.30
C LYS A 169 14.29 -6.82 13.33
N LYS A 170 14.63 -7.77 14.21
CA LYS A 170 15.73 -7.58 15.19
C LYS A 170 17.10 -7.49 14.53
N ASN A 171 17.29 -8.16 13.40
CA ASN A 171 18.59 -8.32 12.75
C ASN A 171 18.63 -7.78 11.32
N LEU A 172 17.46 -7.47 10.75
CA LEU A 172 17.31 -7.03 9.37
C LEU A 172 16.56 -5.69 9.31
N PRO A 173 16.92 -4.78 8.39
CA PRO A 173 16.31 -3.45 8.27
C PRO A 173 14.94 -3.52 7.58
N ILE A 174 14.00 -4.24 8.19
CA ILE A 174 12.63 -4.40 7.69
C ILE A 174 11.77 -3.29 8.30
N HIS A 175 11.49 -2.26 7.51
CA HIS A 175 10.74 -1.07 7.94
C HIS A 175 9.33 -0.97 7.36
N GLN A 176 8.83 -2.04 6.74
CA GLN A 176 7.57 -2.02 6.02
C GLN A 176 6.33 -1.95 6.94
N ASP A 177 5.35 -1.15 6.52
CA ASP A 177 4.01 -1.16 7.11
C ASP A 177 3.24 -2.40 6.65
N ILE A 178 2.68 -3.15 7.60
CA ILE A 178 2.01 -4.43 7.32
C ILE A 178 0.50 -4.26 7.34
N PHE A 179 -0.14 -4.60 6.22
CA PHE A 179 -1.58 -4.57 6.02
C PHE A 179 -2.12 -5.94 5.64
N TYR A 180 -3.33 -6.24 6.09
CA TYR A 180 -4.02 -7.50 5.84
C TYR A 180 -5.20 -7.29 4.91
N LEU A 181 -5.31 -8.13 3.88
CA LEU A 181 -6.41 -8.06 2.92
C LEU A 181 -7.27 -9.32 3.02
N LEU A 182 -8.51 -9.19 3.48
CA LEU A 182 -9.45 -10.31 3.44
C LEU A 182 -9.92 -10.52 2.00
N THR A 183 -9.72 -11.73 1.48
CA THR A 183 -10.09 -12.14 0.13
C THR A 183 -11.06 -13.32 0.15
N GLN A 184 -11.76 -13.52 -0.98
CA GLN A 184 -12.75 -14.58 -1.16
C GLN A 184 -13.86 -14.56 -0.10
N TYR A 185 -14.25 -13.35 0.31
CA TYR A 185 -15.30 -13.17 1.31
C TYR A 185 -16.70 -13.32 0.69
N ASN A 186 -17.58 -14.04 1.38
CA ASN A 186 -18.97 -14.20 1.00
C ASN A 186 -19.91 -13.81 2.15
N LYS A 187 -20.53 -12.63 2.04
CA LYS A 187 -21.47 -12.08 3.03
C LYS A 187 -22.67 -12.99 3.36
N ARG A 188 -23.06 -13.89 2.44
CA ARG A 188 -24.20 -14.80 2.61
C ARG A 188 -23.93 -15.88 3.66
N PHE A 189 -22.67 -16.19 3.95
CA PHE A 189 -22.32 -17.23 4.91
C PHE A 189 -22.11 -16.64 6.29
N HIS A 190 -22.88 -17.14 7.26
CA HIS A 190 -22.81 -16.71 8.66
C HIS A 190 -21.39 -16.83 9.24
N HIS A 191 -20.71 -17.95 8.98
CA HIS A 191 -19.32 -18.16 9.41
C HIS A 191 -18.36 -17.08 8.86
N SER A 192 -18.55 -16.64 7.60
CA SER A 192 -17.73 -15.56 7.02
C SER A 192 -17.90 -14.24 7.75
N ASN A 193 -19.11 -13.92 8.21
CA ASN A 193 -19.36 -12.70 8.98
C ASN A 193 -18.74 -12.78 10.38
N GLN A 194 -18.89 -13.92 11.07
CA GLN A 194 -18.25 -14.14 12.36
C GLN A 194 -16.72 -14.12 12.26
N PHE A 195 -16.15 -14.66 11.19
CA PHE A 195 -14.71 -14.60 10.93
C PHE A 195 -14.23 -13.18 10.68
N LEU A 196 -14.97 -12.37 9.92
CA LEU A 196 -14.62 -10.97 9.69
C LEU A 196 -14.56 -10.17 10.99
N GLU A 197 -15.51 -10.36 11.90
CA GLU A 197 -15.50 -9.68 13.21
C GLU A 197 -14.28 -10.11 14.06
N ARG A 198 -13.95 -11.40 14.07
CA ARG A 198 -12.73 -11.89 14.74
C ARG A 198 -11.47 -11.28 14.12
N ALA A 199 -11.39 -11.21 12.79
CA ALA A 199 -10.27 -10.60 12.09
C ALA A 199 -10.14 -9.10 12.39
N ARG A 200 -11.25 -8.36 12.43
CA ARG A 200 -11.26 -6.94 12.84
C ARG A 200 -10.73 -6.74 14.25
N ASN A 201 -11.15 -7.57 15.19
CA ASN A 201 -10.69 -7.48 16.58
C ASN A 201 -9.20 -7.82 16.72
N SER A 202 -8.72 -8.82 15.98
CA SER A 202 -7.34 -9.28 16.05
C SER A 202 -6.34 -8.37 15.33
N LEU A 203 -6.72 -7.85 14.15
CA LEU A 203 -5.81 -7.12 13.25
C LEU A 203 -6.02 -5.60 13.29
N LYS A 204 -7.15 -5.14 13.82
CA LYS A 204 -7.47 -3.73 14.08
C LYS A 204 -7.19 -2.83 12.86
N ASP A 205 -6.37 -1.81 13.04
CA ASP A 205 -5.96 -0.81 12.07
C ASP A 205 -5.08 -1.38 10.94
N ARG A 206 -4.49 -2.57 11.12
CA ARG A 206 -3.74 -3.27 10.08
C ARG A 206 -4.65 -4.03 9.11
N LEU A 207 -5.92 -4.26 9.43
CA LEU A 207 -6.88 -4.84 8.48
C LEU A 207 -7.38 -3.75 7.52
N LEU A 208 -7.17 -3.95 6.23
CA LEU A 208 -7.71 -3.05 5.21
C LEU A 208 -9.24 -3.04 5.28
N LYS A 209 -9.82 -1.85 5.11
CA LYS A 209 -11.27 -1.66 5.09
C LYS A 209 -11.88 -2.33 3.88
N THR A 210 -11.17 -2.33 2.76
CA THR A 210 -11.57 -3.02 1.55
C THR A 210 -11.44 -4.54 1.72
N ILE A 211 -12.48 -5.26 1.31
CA ILE A 211 -12.54 -6.71 1.32
C ILE A 211 -12.80 -7.18 -0.12
N ILE A 212 -12.06 -8.18 -0.59
CA ILE A 212 -12.27 -8.77 -1.92
C ILE A 212 -13.30 -9.89 -1.83
N ARG A 213 -14.44 -9.70 -2.49
CA ARG A 213 -15.54 -10.68 -2.48
C ARG A 213 -15.24 -11.86 -3.40
N THR A 214 -15.83 -13.01 -3.09
CA THR A 214 -15.79 -14.17 -4.00
C THR A 214 -16.44 -13.80 -5.33
N ASN A 215 -15.70 -13.94 -6.42
CA ASN A 215 -16.17 -13.61 -7.75
C ASN A 215 -15.54 -14.55 -8.80
N VAL A 216 -16.37 -15.29 -9.52
CA VAL A 216 -15.94 -16.22 -10.57
C VAL A 216 -15.22 -15.50 -11.72
N ALA A 217 -15.63 -14.25 -12.02
CA ALA A 217 -15.03 -13.46 -13.08
C ALA A 217 -13.54 -13.15 -12.84
N LEU A 218 -13.06 -13.16 -11.58
CA LEU A 218 -11.63 -13.03 -11.29
C LEU A 218 -10.83 -14.25 -11.77
N LYS A 219 -11.38 -15.45 -11.60
CA LYS A 219 -10.76 -16.70 -12.05
C LYS A 219 -10.76 -16.80 -13.58
N GLU A 220 -11.90 -16.45 -14.19
CA GLU A 220 -12.02 -16.38 -15.65
C GLU A 220 -11.03 -15.38 -16.25
N ALA A 221 -10.92 -14.18 -15.69
CA ALA A 221 -9.99 -13.15 -16.16
C ALA A 221 -8.54 -13.68 -16.16
N SER A 222 -8.09 -14.27 -15.04
CA SER A 222 -6.77 -14.90 -14.93
C SER A 222 -6.54 -15.99 -15.98
N SER A 223 -7.52 -16.86 -16.24
CA SER A 223 -7.38 -17.92 -17.25
C SER A 223 -7.31 -17.40 -18.70
N LEU A 224 -7.78 -16.18 -18.94
CA LEU A 224 -7.77 -15.52 -20.24
C LEU A 224 -6.57 -14.58 -20.44
N GLY A 225 -5.65 -14.50 -19.48
CA GLY A 225 -4.54 -13.54 -19.51
C GLY A 225 -4.99 -12.08 -19.42
N LYS A 226 -6.12 -11.82 -18.74
CA LYS A 226 -6.75 -10.50 -18.62
C LYS A 226 -6.89 -10.10 -17.16
N SER A 227 -6.83 -8.81 -16.89
CA SER A 227 -7.29 -8.26 -15.62
C SER A 227 -8.83 -8.31 -15.52
N ILE A 228 -9.35 -8.16 -14.31
CA ILE A 228 -10.80 -8.04 -14.08
C ILE A 228 -11.40 -6.81 -14.78
N PHE A 229 -10.58 -5.78 -14.99
CA PHE A 229 -10.99 -4.53 -15.63
C PHE A 229 -11.15 -4.66 -17.13
N GLU A 230 -10.43 -5.59 -17.75
CA GLU A 230 -10.58 -5.92 -19.17
C GLU A 230 -11.68 -6.97 -19.38
N HIS A 231 -11.72 -7.99 -18.52
CA HIS A 231 -12.70 -9.09 -18.65
C HIS A 231 -14.12 -8.67 -18.28
N LYS A 232 -14.29 -8.02 -17.11
CA LYS A 232 -15.62 -7.67 -16.59
C LYS A 232 -15.56 -6.41 -15.71
N PRO A 233 -15.39 -5.21 -16.31
CA PRO A 233 -15.16 -3.95 -15.60
C PRO A 233 -16.27 -3.53 -14.65
N ARG A 234 -17.52 -3.95 -14.89
CA ARG A 234 -18.68 -3.66 -14.02
C ARG A 234 -18.91 -4.71 -12.95
N SER A 235 -18.02 -5.69 -12.80
CA SER A 235 -18.16 -6.75 -11.81
C SER A 235 -17.87 -6.25 -10.39
N ARG A 236 -18.33 -7.00 -9.40
CA ARG A 236 -18.00 -6.76 -7.99
C ARG A 236 -16.50 -6.80 -7.72
N GLY A 237 -15.76 -7.64 -8.45
CA GLY A 237 -14.31 -7.78 -8.28
C GLY A 237 -13.55 -6.56 -8.78
N ALA A 238 -13.96 -6.00 -9.93
CA ALA A 238 -13.41 -4.74 -10.42
C ALA A 238 -13.67 -3.59 -9.44
N CYS A 239 -14.89 -3.50 -8.91
CA CYS A 239 -15.23 -2.53 -7.86
C CYS A 239 -14.39 -2.72 -6.59
N ASP A 240 -14.21 -3.97 -6.12
CA ASP A 240 -13.41 -4.26 -4.92
C ASP A 240 -11.95 -3.87 -5.10
N TYR A 241 -11.33 -4.19 -6.25
CA TYR A 241 -9.95 -3.80 -6.53
C TYR A 241 -9.77 -2.30 -6.79
N GLN A 242 -10.77 -1.61 -7.35
CA GLN A 242 -10.75 -0.16 -7.46
C GLN A 242 -10.77 0.50 -6.06
N ASN A 243 -11.62 0.00 -5.16
CA ASN A 243 -11.66 0.48 -3.77
C ASN A 243 -10.35 0.20 -3.05
N LEU A 244 -9.74 -0.97 -3.29
CA LEU A 244 -8.45 -1.33 -2.72
C LEU A 244 -7.37 -0.36 -3.20
N ALA A 245 -7.31 -0.07 -4.49
CA ALA A 245 -6.36 0.89 -5.04
C ALA A 245 -6.53 2.28 -4.40
N GLN A 246 -7.76 2.78 -4.24
CA GLN A 246 -7.99 4.06 -3.58
C GLN A 246 -7.54 4.04 -2.11
N GLU A 247 -7.79 2.95 -1.39
CA GLU A 247 -7.33 2.79 -0.02
C GLU A 247 -5.79 2.78 0.06
N ILE A 248 -5.11 2.07 -0.84
CA ILE A 248 -3.64 2.05 -0.92
C ILE A 248 -3.09 3.42 -1.30
N ILE A 249 -3.66 4.12 -2.28
CA ILE A 249 -3.28 5.50 -2.63
C ILE A 249 -3.34 6.38 -1.39
N ASN A 250 -4.46 6.30 -0.65
CA ASN A 250 -4.61 7.07 0.57
C ASN A 250 -3.57 6.69 1.63
N LEU A 251 -3.27 5.41 1.84
CA LEU A 251 -2.29 4.95 2.85
C LEU A 251 -0.85 5.32 2.50
N THR A 252 -0.53 5.41 1.21
CA THR A 252 0.84 5.59 0.70
C THR A 252 1.18 7.03 0.33
N GLN A 253 0.19 7.93 0.30
CA GLN A 253 0.41 9.37 0.20
C GLN A 253 1.25 9.85 1.37
N GLU A 254 2.32 10.58 1.05
CA GLU A 254 3.16 11.23 2.05
C GLU A 254 2.34 12.28 2.79
N VAL A 255 2.56 12.33 4.10
CA VAL A 255 2.00 13.36 4.96
C VAL A 255 3.00 14.50 5.07
N GLU A 256 2.56 15.72 4.75
CA GLU A 256 3.29 16.91 5.14
C GLU A 256 2.85 17.34 6.54
N TRP A 257 3.78 17.82 7.34
CA TRP A 257 3.46 18.36 8.65
C TRP A 257 2.99 19.80 8.49
N ALA A 258 1.68 20.00 8.66
CA ALA A 258 1.09 21.32 8.72
C ALA A 258 1.26 21.90 10.12
N ASN A 259 1.97 23.02 10.22
CA ASN A 259 2.11 23.75 11.48
C ASN A 259 0.99 24.77 11.60
N PHE A 260 0.20 24.65 12.67
CA PHE A 260 -0.85 25.59 13.02
C PHE A 260 -0.39 26.45 14.19
N PHE A 261 -0.65 27.75 14.09
CA PHE A 261 -0.32 28.73 15.12
C PHE A 261 -1.56 29.53 15.48
N PHE A 262 -1.77 29.75 16.78
CA PHE A 262 -2.86 30.57 17.27
C PHE A 262 -2.34 31.56 18.30
N LYS A 263 -2.71 32.84 18.17
CA LYS A 263 -2.34 33.90 19.12
C LYS A 263 -3.51 34.23 20.05
N GLY A 264 -3.30 34.08 21.35
CA GLY A 264 -4.23 34.45 22.41
C GLY A 264 -3.72 34.03 23.80
N ASN A 265 -3.62 34.99 24.71
CA ASN A 265 -3.14 34.79 26.09
C ASN A 265 -4.25 34.36 27.08
N ASN A 266 -5.51 34.74 26.81
CA ASN A 266 -6.64 34.56 27.72
C ASN A 266 -7.38 33.21 27.61
N PHE A 267 -6.82 32.25 26.85
CA PHE A 267 -7.44 30.94 26.66
C PHE A 267 -6.83 29.88 27.59
N LYS A 268 -7.67 28.95 28.07
CA LYS A 268 -7.24 27.79 28.86
C LYS A 268 -6.95 26.58 27.98
N GLU A 269 -7.70 26.41 26.92
CA GLU A 269 -7.50 25.34 25.95
C GLU A 269 -7.79 25.81 24.52
N VAL A 270 -6.97 25.37 23.57
CA VAL A 270 -7.11 25.66 22.15
C VAL A 270 -6.91 24.37 21.36
N TYR A 271 -7.78 24.12 20.39
CA TYR A 271 -7.72 22.97 19.49
C TYR A 271 -7.77 23.46 18.05
N VAL A 272 -7.07 22.77 17.16
CA VAL A 272 -7.29 22.91 15.73
C VAL A 272 -8.33 21.87 15.29
N VAL A 273 -9.38 22.32 14.59
CA VAL A 273 -10.54 21.49 14.24
C VAL A 273 -10.91 21.76 12.78
N GLY A 274 -11.14 20.72 12.00
CA GLY A 274 -11.41 20.87 10.57
C GLY A 274 -11.77 19.56 9.89
N ASP A 275 -11.63 19.50 8.57
CA ASP A 275 -12.00 18.32 7.77
C ASP A 275 -11.24 17.06 8.24
N PHE A 276 -9.98 17.21 8.63
CA PHE A 276 -9.13 16.11 9.13
C PHE A 276 -9.54 15.61 10.53
N THR A 277 -10.38 16.35 11.25
CA THR A 277 -11.01 15.92 12.52
C THR A 277 -12.51 15.67 12.36
N LYS A 278 -13.04 15.74 11.13
CA LYS A 278 -14.49 15.74 10.84
C LYS A 278 -15.26 16.76 11.68
N TRP A 279 -14.67 17.93 11.91
CA TRP A 279 -15.25 18.99 12.71
C TRP A 279 -15.58 18.60 14.16
N GLN A 280 -14.87 17.61 14.72
CA GLN A 280 -14.98 17.19 16.11
C GLN A 280 -13.72 17.58 16.90
N LYS A 281 -13.92 17.94 18.18
CA LYS A 281 -12.86 18.21 19.15
C LYS A 281 -12.27 16.88 19.62
N GLU A 282 -10.98 16.64 19.39
CA GLU A 282 -10.24 15.48 19.89
C GLU A 282 -8.96 15.89 20.62
N GLU A 283 -8.61 15.21 21.71
CA GLU A 283 -7.45 15.56 22.55
C GLU A 283 -6.12 15.56 21.79
N LYS A 284 -5.97 14.68 20.80
CA LYS A 284 -4.75 14.58 19.97
C LYS A 284 -4.48 15.84 19.12
N PHE A 285 -5.48 16.70 18.92
CA PHE A 285 -5.37 17.98 18.20
C PHE A 285 -5.35 19.21 19.11
N ARG A 286 -5.16 19.00 20.43
CA ARG A 286 -4.97 20.08 21.38
C ARG A 286 -3.64 20.79 21.14
N MET A 287 -3.69 22.10 20.97
CA MET A 287 -2.52 22.95 20.78
C MET A 287 -1.77 23.14 22.10
N LYS A 288 -0.45 23.33 22.01
CA LYS A 288 0.42 23.58 23.16
C LYS A 288 0.85 25.05 23.17
N LYS A 289 0.82 25.70 24.34
CA LYS A 289 1.46 27.02 24.49
C LYS A 289 2.97 26.88 24.28
N ILE A 290 3.52 27.69 23.38
CA ILE A 290 4.96 27.79 23.14
C ILE A 290 5.55 29.06 23.77
N ASP A 291 4.73 30.08 24.01
CA ASP A 291 5.06 31.27 24.79
C ASP A 291 3.80 31.84 25.49
N TRP A 292 3.89 33.08 26.01
CA TRP A 292 2.81 33.71 26.77
C TRP A 292 1.55 34.06 25.94
N GLU A 293 1.68 34.19 24.63
CA GLU A 293 0.58 34.53 23.72
C GLU A 293 0.35 33.50 22.59
N THR A 294 1.26 32.56 22.35
CA THR A 294 1.25 31.71 21.16
C THR A 294 1.03 30.24 21.51
N TRP A 295 0.13 29.62 20.75
CA TRP A 295 -0.15 28.19 20.76
C TRP A 295 0.29 27.59 19.43
N SER A 296 0.80 26.36 19.45
CA SER A 296 1.12 25.62 18.22
C SER A 296 0.78 24.15 18.29
N ILE A 297 0.60 23.56 17.11
CA ILE A 297 0.57 22.13 16.88
C ILE A 297 1.04 21.82 15.47
N SER A 298 1.76 20.72 15.30
CA SER A 298 2.06 20.15 13.99
C SER A 298 1.13 18.97 13.75
N VAL A 299 0.42 18.97 12.62
CA VAL A 299 -0.52 17.91 12.24
C VAL A 299 -0.05 17.26 10.93
N PRO A 300 0.11 15.93 10.88
CA PRO A 300 0.43 15.26 9.63
C PRO A 300 -0.82 15.23 8.75
N LEU A 301 -0.77 15.92 7.61
CA LEU A 301 -1.85 16.00 6.63
C LEU A 301 -1.38 15.47 5.29
N LYS A 302 -2.25 14.74 4.60
CA LYS A 302 -1.97 14.25 3.24
C LYS A 302 -2.11 15.40 2.26
N LYS A 303 -1.57 15.24 1.05
CA LYS A 303 -1.85 16.17 -0.06
C LYS A 303 -3.36 16.36 -0.24
N GLY A 304 -3.80 17.61 -0.25
CA GLY A 304 -5.22 17.92 -0.30
C GLY A 304 -5.56 19.31 0.18
N LYS A 305 -6.83 19.67 0.03
CA LYS A 305 -7.41 20.91 0.53
C LYS A 305 -8.21 20.60 1.79
N TYR A 306 -8.00 21.38 2.85
CA TYR A 306 -8.62 21.21 4.16
C TYR A 306 -9.17 22.54 4.65
N CYS A 307 -10.43 22.54 5.08
CA CYS A 307 -11.04 23.61 5.83
C CYS A 307 -10.85 23.38 7.33
N TYR A 308 -10.51 24.43 8.09
CA TYR A 308 -10.31 24.37 9.53
C TYR A 308 -10.64 25.69 10.25
N LYS A 309 -10.78 25.59 11.58
CA LYS A 309 -10.91 26.68 12.55
C LYS A 309 -10.19 26.31 13.85
N PHE A 310 -9.99 27.29 14.70
CA PHE A 310 -9.61 27.09 16.09
C PHE A 310 -10.84 27.00 16.99
N PHE A 311 -10.84 26.07 17.93
CA PHE A 311 -11.84 25.97 18.98
C PHE A 311 -11.16 26.29 20.32
N ALA A 312 -11.44 27.47 20.86
CA ALA A 312 -10.80 28.00 22.07
C ALA A 312 -11.86 28.33 23.13
N ASP A 313 -11.82 27.66 24.28
CA ASP A 313 -12.76 27.84 25.40
C ASP A 313 -14.24 27.99 24.97
N GLN A 314 -14.73 27.03 24.16
CA GLN A 314 -16.10 26.98 23.60
C GLN A 314 -16.42 27.98 22.48
N THR A 315 -15.44 28.75 22.03
CA THR A 315 -15.59 29.72 20.94
C THR A 315 -14.89 29.24 19.68
N TRP A 316 -15.59 29.34 18.54
CA TRP A 316 -15.01 29.10 17.23
C TRP A 316 -14.34 30.36 16.71
N LEU A 317 -13.05 30.25 16.39
CA LEU A 317 -12.23 31.34 15.89
C LEU A 317 -11.62 30.90 14.56
N LYS A 318 -11.60 31.81 13.59
CA LYS A 318 -10.84 31.59 12.36
C LYS A 318 -9.35 31.79 12.61
N ASP A 319 -8.52 31.29 11.72
CA ASP A 319 -7.10 31.65 11.69
C ASP A 319 -6.97 33.06 11.11
N PRO A 320 -6.61 34.08 11.91
CA PRO A 320 -6.51 35.46 11.42
C PRO A 320 -5.31 35.67 10.49
N PHE A 321 -4.35 34.74 10.47
CA PHE A 321 -3.15 34.81 9.63
C PHE A 321 -3.30 34.04 8.33
N ASN A 322 -4.38 33.25 8.18
CA ASN A 322 -4.65 32.54 6.94
C ASN A 322 -5.46 33.44 5.99
N VAL A 323 -4.84 33.78 4.86
CA VAL A 323 -5.43 34.61 3.80
C VAL A 323 -6.44 33.86 2.93
N HIS A 324 -6.48 32.53 3.00
CA HIS A 324 -7.40 31.71 2.23
C HIS A 324 -8.59 31.31 3.10
N GLU A 325 -9.80 31.65 2.64
CA GLU A 325 -11.06 31.40 3.36
C GLU A 325 -12.13 30.84 2.42
N GLU A 326 -13.05 30.03 2.96
CA GLU A 326 -14.27 29.56 2.28
C GLU A 326 -15.49 29.67 3.19
N ASP A 327 -16.67 29.93 2.61
CA ASP A 327 -17.92 30.06 3.36
C ASP A 327 -18.33 28.73 4.01
N ASP A 328 -18.73 28.79 5.28
CA ASP A 328 -19.06 27.61 6.07
C ASP A 328 -20.52 27.14 5.94
N SER A 329 -21.27 27.69 4.98
CA SER A 329 -22.71 27.46 4.76
C SER A 329 -23.65 27.92 5.88
N PHE A 330 -23.13 28.42 7.00
CA PHE A 330 -23.91 28.96 8.13
C PHE A 330 -23.70 30.47 8.34
N GLY A 331 -23.14 31.15 7.33
CA GLY A 331 -22.89 32.59 7.34
C GLY A 331 -21.55 33.01 7.97
N GLY A 332 -20.69 32.06 8.33
CA GLY A 332 -19.30 32.29 8.73
C GLY A 332 -18.30 31.83 7.66
N LYS A 333 -17.00 31.90 7.99
CA LYS A 333 -15.90 31.49 7.10
C LYS A 333 -14.95 30.54 7.78
N ASN A 334 -14.50 29.52 7.05
CA ASN A 334 -13.45 28.58 7.43
C ASN A 334 -12.11 29.02 6.83
N SER A 335 -11.02 28.80 7.55
CA SER A 335 -9.67 28.96 7.01
C SER A 335 -9.33 27.76 6.13
N VAL A 336 -8.64 27.98 5.01
CA VAL A 336 -8.34 26.96 4.01
C VAL A 336 -6.84 26.68 3.98
N LEU A 337 -6.46 25.42 4.11
CA LEU A 337 -5.09 24.95 3.98
C LEU A 337 -4.97 24.02 2.77
N VAL A 338 -3.96 24.23 1.94
CA VAL A 338 -3.65 23.37 0.79
C VAL A 338 -2.27 22.75 0.99
N ILE A 339 -2.23 21.44 1.17
CA ILE A 339 -1.03 20.61 1.20
C ILE A 339 -0.75 20.17 -0.24
N LYS A 340 0.45 20.47 -0.74
CA LYS A 340 0.77 20.38 -2.18
C LYS A 340 1.36 19.06 -2.64
#